data_AF-A0A6P5GJQ9-F1
#
_entry.id   AF-A0A6P5GJQ9-F1
#
_cell.length_a   1.000
_cell.length_b   1.000
_cell.length_c   1.000
_cell.angle_alpha   90.00
_cell.angle_beta   90.00
_cell.angle_gamma   90.00
#
_symmetry.space_group_name_H-M   'P 1'
#
loop_
_entity.id
_entity.type
_entity.pdbx_description
1 polymer ?
#
loop_
_entity_poly.entity_id
_entity_poly.type
_entity_poly.pdbx_seq_one_letter_code
_entity_poly.pdbx_strand_id
1 'polypeptide(L)'
;MLPAVSAALSSAGALSRLPFSFPSLAGRNPKPRTMPPARRAALALASASSSAAGSDDGSQPKPWLFVGLGNPGKLYNGTRHNVGFEMIDVIAEAEGISLSSIQFKAMLGKGHIGDSPVMLAKPQTFMNASGESVGSLVSYYKIPLNQVLLMYDDLDLPFAKLRLLPKGGHGGHNGMRSVMSHLKGSRDFPRLRIGIGRPPGKMDSANFVLRPFNKKEREELDFTFHRGLQAVRILVLEGFNKSATFVNSSQSSELLNK
;
A
#
# COMPACT_ATOMS: atom_id res chain seq x y z
N MET A 1 9.85 8.09 -63.31
CA MET A 1 9.53 6.73 -63.76
C MET A 1 8.46 6.15 -62.83
N LEU A 2 7.28 5.89 -63.38
CA LEU A 2 6.24 4.97 -62.86
C LEU A 2 6.48 3.57 -63.52
N PRO A 3 5.71 2.47 -63.27
CA PRO A 3 4.46 2.34 -62.49
C PRO A 3 4.31 1.06 -61.59
N ALA A 4 3.19 1.00 -60.83
CA ALA A 4 2.35 -0.18 -60.47
C ALA A 4 2.98 -1.33 -59.62
N VAL A 5 2.24 -2.24 -58.95
CA VAL A 5 0.91 -2.89 -59.19
C VAL A 5 0.19 -3.14 -57.84
N SER A 6 -1.07 -2.71 -57.64
CA SER A 6 -2.34 -3.50 -57.61
C SER A 6 -2.28 -4.88 -56.90
N ALA A 7 -3.04 -5.24 -55.85
CA ALA A 7 -4.50 -5.23 -55.56
C ALA A 7 -5.24 -6.56 -55.88
N ALA A 8 -5.86 -7.17 -54.85
CA ALA A 8 -7.02 -8.10 -54.85
C ALA A 8 -7.17 -8.69 -53.41
N LEU A 9 -8.27 -8.56 -52.67
CA LEU A 9 -9.63 -9.17 -52.77
C LEU A 9 -9.76 -10.63 -52.28
N SER A 10 -10.97 -10.92 -51.76
CA SER A 10 -11.56 -12.22 -51.36
C SER A 10 -11.45 -12.58 -49.87
N SER A 11 -12.50 -13.04 -49.17
CA SER A 11 -13.95 -13.05 -49.44
C SER A 11 -14.70 -13.39 -48.14
N ALA A 12 -15.94 -12.89 -47.96
CA ALA A 12 -16.79 -13.30 -46.84
C ALA A 12 -17.34 -14.73 -47.03
N GLY A 13 -17.49 -15.47 -45.94
CA GLY A 13 -18.14 -16.78 -45.91
C GLY A 13 -18.97 -16.93 -44.63
N ALA A 14 -20.28 -16.77 -44.74
CA ALA A 14 -21.21 -16.93 -43.63
C ALA A 14 -21.72 -18.37 -43.54
N LEU A 15 -21.91 -18.89 -42.31
CA LEU A 15 -22.74 -20.07 -42.06
C LEU A 15 -23.62 -19.83 -40.82
N SER A 16 -24.78 -20.48 -40.82
CA SER A 16 -25.99 -19.99 -40.15
C SER A 16 -26.59 -20.96 -39.14
N ARG A 17 -27.19 -20.37 -38.10
CA ARG A 17 -28.41 -20.80 -37.37
C ARG A 17 -28.72 -22.30 -37.23
N LEU A 18 -28.93 -22.73 -35.98
CA LEU A 18 -30.19 -23.37 -35.53
C LEU A 18 -30.47 -23.06 -34.05
N PRO A 19 -31.69 -22.62 -33.67
CA PRO A 19 -32.17 -22.63 -32.29
C PRO A 19 -33.15 -23.79 -32.04
N PHE A 20 -33.13 -24.39 -30.85
CA PHE A 20 -34.17 -25.32 -30.38
C PHE A 20 -34.78 -24.84 -29.07
N SER A 21 -36.06 -25.18 -28.84
CA SER A 21 -36.94 -24.56 -27.84
C SER A 21 -37.68 -25.59 -26.97
N PHE A 22 -37.84 -25.25 -25.69
CA PHE A 22 -38.85 -25.58 -24.64
C PHE A 22 -39.95 -26.63 -24.91
N PRO A 23 -40.41 -27.42 -23.89
CA PRO A 23 -41.16 -26.93 -22.69
C PRO A 23 -40.68 -27.53 -21.33
N SER A 24 -40.77 -26.86 -20.17
CA SER A 24 -41.95 -26.42 -19.38
C SER A 24 -42.84 -27.56 -18.83
N LEU A 25 -42.83 -27.74 -17.50
CA LEU A 25 -43.92 -28.39 -16.76
C LEU A 25 -44.06 -27.75 -15.36
N ALA A 26 -45.30 -27.59 -14.90
CA ALA A 26 -45.63 -26.88 -13.66
C ALA A 26 -46.51 -27.72 -12.72
N GLY A 27 -46.47 -27.41 -11.42
CA GLY A 27 -47.36 -27.95 -10.38
C GLY A 27 -46.63 -28.58 -9.21
N ARG A 28 -47.13 -28.56 -7.97
CA ARG A 28 -48.31 -27.89 -7.37
C ARG A 28 -48.01 -27.62 -5.88
N ASN A 29 -48.56 -26.54 -5.32
CA ASN A 29 -48.61 -26.30 -3.86
C ASN A 29 -49.80 -27.08 -3.26
N PRO A 30 -49.77 -27.51 -1.99
CA PRO A 30 -50.47 -26.71 -0.96
C PRO A 30 -49.90 -26.76 0.48
N LYS A 31 -50.14 -25.67 1.23
CA LYS A 31 -50.21 -25.60 2.72
C LYS A 31 -51.71 -25.73 3.15
N PRO A 32 -52.14 -25.55 4.43
CA PRO A 32 -51.44 -25.52 5.73
C PRO A 32 -52.08 -26.45 6.80
N ARG A 33 -51.48 -26.57 8.00
CA ARG A 33 -52.19 -26.87 9.27
C ARG A 33 -51.63 -26.06 10.45
N THR A 34 -52.39 -26.00 11.55
CA THR A 34 -52.46 -24.90 12.52
C THR A 34 -51.79 -25.14 13.89
N MET A 35 -51.60 -24.05 14.64
CA MET A 35 -51.07 -23.94 16.02
C MET A 35 -52.06 -24.44 17.12
N PRO A 36 -51.88 -24.22 18.46
CA PRO A 36 -50.72 -23.80 19.30
C PRO A 36 -50.40 -24.94 20.34
N PRO A 37 -50.16 -24.81 21.69
CA PRO A 37 -49.80 -23.67 22.57
C PRO A 37 -48.77 -23.92 23.73
N ALA A 38 -48.28 -22.81 24.30
CA ALA A 38 -48.03 -22.52 25.74
C ALA A 38 -46.79 -23.02 26.56
N ARG A 39 -46.14 -22.00 27.16
CA ARG A 39 -45.70 -21.85 28.60
C ARG A 39 -44.25 -22.16 29.07
N ARG A 40 -43.52 -21.04 29.26
CA ARG A 40 -42.97 -20.47 30.53
C ARG A 40 -41.63 -20.96 31.14
N ALA A 41 -40.91 -19.98 31.70
CA ALA A 41 -39.69 -20.06 32.55
C ALA A 41 -38.37 -20.42 31.81
N ALA A 42 -37.18 -19.98 32.24
CA ALA A 42 -36.81 -19.31 33.51
C ALA A 42 -35.81 -18.14 33.32
N LEU A 43 -35.60 -17.40 34.42
CA LEU A 43 -34.66 -16.28 34.55
C LEU A 43 -33.24 -16.80 34.83
N ALA A 44 -32.21 -16.25 34.18
CA ALA A 44 -30.82 -16.45 34.58
C ALA A 44 -29.99 -15.18 34.29
N LEU A 45 -29.37 -14.62 35.33
CA LEU A 45 -28.36 -13.57 35.16
C LEU A 45 -27.04 -14.21 34.71
N ALA A 46 -26.44 -13.69 33.65
CA ALA A 46 -25.03 -13.89 33.35
C ALA A 46 -24.45 -12.62 32.73
N SER A 47 -23.33 -12.15 33.27
CA SER A 47 -22.57 -11.01 32.75
C SER A 47 -21.99 -11.32 31.37
N ALA A 48 -22.38 -10.54 30.35
CA ALA A 48 -21.84 -10.64 29.00
C ALA A 48 -20.96 -9.42 28.66
N SER A 49 -19.81 -9.31 29.31
CA SER A 49 -18.68 -8.51 28.81
C SER A 49 -18.07 -9.22 27.60
N SER A 50 -18.69 -9.07 26.42
CA SER A 50 -18.20 -9.66 25.17
C SER A 50 -17.14 -8.78 24.52
N SER A 51 -15.95 -8.75 25.11
CA SER A 51 -14.74 -8.46 24.36
C SER A 51 -14.54 -9.59 23.34
N ALA A 52 -14.76 -9.31 22.06
CA ALA A 52 -14.51 -10.26 20.98
C ALA A 52 -12.99 -10.45 20.79
N ALA A 53 -12.38 -11.23 21.69
CA ALA A 53 -11.05 -11.77 21.48
C ALA A 53 -11.13 -12.76 20.32
N GLY A 54 -10.52 -12.39 19.18
CA GLY A 54 -10.38 -13.30 18.05
C GLY A 54 -9.58 -14.53 18.47
N SER A 55 -9.96 -15.68 17.92
CA SER A 55 -9.26 -16.95 18.14
C SER A 55 -7.79 -16.85 17.75
N ASP A 56 -6.91 -17.06 18.72
CA ASP A 56 -5.47 -17.23 18.52
C ASP A 56 -5.21 -18.63 17.92
N ASP A 57 -5.33 -18.71 16.59
CA ASP A 57 -4.74 -19.82 15.84
C ASP A 57 -3.22 -19.64 15.92
N GLY A 58 -2.48 -20.71 16.25
CA GLY A 58 -1.03 -20.74 16.55
C GLY A 58 -0.12 -20.45 15.35
N SER A 59 -0.62 -19.67 14.40
CA SER A 59 0.09 -19.10 13.27
C SER A 59 1.22 -18.18 13.73
N GLN A 60 2.39 -18.37 13.13
CA GLN A 60 3.55 -17.50 13.34
C GLN A 60 3.19 -16.03 13.10
N PRO A 61 3.69 -15.09 13.92
CA PRO A 61 3.33 -13.67 13.80
C PRO A 61 3.67 -13.17 12.39
N LYS A 62 2.65 -12.66 11.70
CA LYS A 62 2.81 -12.21 10.31
C LYS A 62 3.70 -10.96 10.25
N PRO A 63 4.63 -10.88 9.29
CA PRO A 63 5.59 -9.81 9.23
C PRO A 63 4.95 -8.48 8.81
N TRP A 64 5.47 -7.38 9.35
CA TRP A 64 5.23 -6.06 8.76
C TRP A 64 5.89 -5.96 7.38
N LEU A 65 5.17 -5.42 6.40
CA LEU A 65 5.71 -5.09 5.09
C LEU A 65 5.90 -3.59 4.96
N PHE A 66 7.15 -3.16 4.93
CA PHE A 66 7.58 -1.79 4.69
C PHE A 66 7.95 -1.62 3.23
N VAL A 67 7.18 -0.81 2.50
CA VAL A 67 7.44 -0.56 1.06
C VAL A 67 7.80 0.89 0.84
N GLY A 68 8.98 1.13 0.32
CA GLY A 68 9.39 2.41 -0.24
C GLY A 68 8.94 2.49 -1.68
N LEU A 69 8.25 3.56 -2.07
CA LEU A 69 7.95 3.84 -3.48
C LEU A 69 9.08 4.67 -4.10
N GLY A 70 9.32 4.44 -5.39
CA GLY A 70 10.42 5.04 -6.15
C GLY A 70 10.57 4.41 -7.53
N ASN A 71 11.53 4.91 -8.31
CA ASN A 71 11.96 4.35 -9.59
C ASN A 71 13.37 3.73 -9.46
N PRO A 72 13.62 2.52 -10.00
CA PRO A 72 14.95 1.92 -9.99
C PRO A 72 15.86 2.50 -11.06
N GLY A 73 17.17 2.41 -10.83
CA GLY A 73 18.21 2.84 -11.78
C GLY A 73 18.85 4.17 -11.41
N LYS A 74 20.14 4.30 -11.75
CA LYS A 74 21.03 5.38 -11.27
C LYS A 74 20.52 6.80 -11.56
N LEU A 75 19.73 6.99 -12.62
CA LEU A 75 19.16 8.30 -13.01
C LEU A 75 18.12 8.84 -12.01
N TYR A 76 17.51 7.98 -11.21
CA TYR A 76 16.50 8.37 -10.21
C TYR A 76 17.05 8.44 -8.79
N ASN A 77 18.30 8.00 -8.58
CA ASN A 77 18.96 8.09 -7.27
C ASN A 77 19.00 9.55 -6.80
N GLY A 78 18.52 9.79 -5.59
CA GLY A 78 18.49 11.12 -5.01
C GLY A 78 17.36 12.05 -5.46
N THR A 79 16.49 11.60 -6.37
CA THR A 79 15.33 12.38 -6.82
C THR A 79 14.23 12.44 -5.76
N ARG A 80 13.43 13.52 -5.77
CA ARG A 80 12.29 13.70 -4.86
C ARG A 80 11.34 12.50 -4.83
N HIS A 81 11.08 11.90 -6.00
CA HIS A 81 10.21 10.73 -6.15
C HIS A 81 10.81 9.42 -5.58
N ASN A 82 12.10 9.41 -5.22
CA ASN A 82 12.79 8.25 -4.64
C ASN A 82 12.97 8.35 -3.12
N VAL A 83 12.42 9.38 -2.46
CA VAL A 83 12.51 9.55 -1.00
C VAL A 83 11.93 8.35 -0.22
N GLY A 84 10.98 7.62 -0.81
CA GLY A 84 10.45 6.37 -0.25
C GLY A 84 11.47 5.22 -0.27
N PHE A 85 12.28 5.09 -1.32
CA PHE A 85 13.40 4.14 -1.36
C PHE A 85 14.47 4.51 -0.32
N GLU A 86 14.82 5.79 -0.22
CA GLU A 86 15.82 6.27 0.74
C GLU A 86 15.39 6.02 2.19
N MET A 87 14.11 6.21 2.51
CA MET A 87 13.54 5.85 3.80
C MET A 87 13.69 4.34 4.11
N ILE A 88 13.52 3.46 3.11
CA ILE A 88 13.77 2.02 3.28
C ILE A 88 15.26 1.73 3.46
N ASP A 89 16.14 2.43 2.75
CA ASP A 89 17.59 2.24 2.87
C ASP A 89 18.10 2.64 4.26
N VAL A 90 17.59 3.74 4.84
CA VAL A 90 17.90 4.13 6.23
C VAL A 90 17.39 3.11 7.26
N ILE A 91 16.20 2.52 7.05
CA ILE A 91 15.68 1.45 7.93
C ILE A 91 16.53 0.18 7.77
N ALA A 92 16.91 -0.17 6.54
CA ALA A 92 17.74 -1.33 6.25
C ALA A 92 19.11 -1.24 6.92
N GLU A 93 19.76 -0.07 6.84
CA GLU A 93 21.03 0.19 7.50
C GLU A 93 20.90 0.15 9.03
N ALA A 94 19.94 0.87 9.60
CA ALA A 94 19.80 1.01 11.06
C ALA A 94 19.34 -0.26 11.79
N GLU A 95 18.67 -1.19 11.09
CA GLU A 95 18.24 -2.49 11.63
C GLU A 95 19.12 -3.66 11.14
N GLY A 96 20.19 -3.39 10.37
CA GLY A 96 21.10 -4.42 9.86
C GLY A 96 20.49 -5.37 8.81
N ILE A 97 19.45 -4.94 8.11
CA ILE A 97 18.67 -5.78 7.17
C ILE A 97 19.24 -5.66 5.75
N SER A 98 19.87 -6.73 5.26
CA SER A 98 20.40 -6.76 3.89
C SER A 98 19.30 -6.81 2.82
N LEU A 99 19.28 -5.81 1.93
CA LEU A 99 18.39 -5.73 0.76
C LEU A 99 18.94 -6.49 -0.46
N SER A 100 19.24 -7.78 -0.30
CA SER A 100 19.99 -8.58 -1.28
C SER A 100 19.13 -9.45 -2.21
N SER A 101 17.87 -9.72 -1.87
CA SER A 101 17.03 -10.65 -2.63
C SER A 101 16.17 -9.92 -3.66
N ILE A 102 16.13 -10.38 -4.92
CA ILE A 102 15.18 -9.89 -5.92
C ILE A 102 14.07 -10.92 -6.10
N GLN A 103 12.86 -10.60 -5.62
CA GLN A 103 11.66 -11.42 -5.78
C GLN A 103 10.45 -10.53 -6.03
N PHE A 104 9.43 -11.03 -6.73
CA PHE A 104 8.16 -10.29 -6.97
C PHE A 104 8.37 -8.89 -7.56
N LYS A 105 9.38 -8.72 -8.43
CA LYS A 105 9.81 -7.42 -8.97
C LYS A 105 10.16 -6.37 -7.89
N ALA A 106 10.62 -6.79 -6.71
CA ALA A 106 11.16 -5.93 -5.66
C ALA A 106 12.55 -6.40 -5.23
N MET A 107 13.37 -5.44 -4.81
CA MET A 107 14.53 -5.68 -3.98
C MET A 107 14.03 -5.80 -2.54
N LEU A 108 14.32 -6.91 -1.88
CA LEU A 108 13.78 -7.32 -0.59
C LEU A 108 14.88 -7.57 0.43
N GLY A 109 14.58 -7.20 1.67
CA GLY A 109 15.28 -7.66 2.86
C GLY A 109 14.28 -8.20 3.88
N LYS A 110 14.72 -9.14 4.71
CA LYS A 110 13.93 -9.71 5.82
C LYS A 110 14.76 -9.62 7.08
N GLY A 111 14.13 -9.27 8.18
CA GLY A 111 14.78 -9.13 9.48
C GLY A 111 13.75 -8.99 10.58
N HIS A 112 14.14 -8.37 11.69
CA HIS A 112 13.27 -8.11 12.83
C HIS A 112 13.47 -6.67 13.34
N ILE A 113 12.46 -6.12 13.99
CA ILE A 113 12.57 -4.91 14.82
C ILE A 113 12.07 -5.29 16.20
N GLY A 114 12.97 -5.35 17.18
CA GLY A 114 12.74 -6.17 18.39
C GLY A 114 12.48 -7.63 17.99
N ASP A 115 11.50 -8.27 18.63
CA ASP A 115 11.09 -9.65 18.31
C ASP A 115 10.10 -9.74 17.13
N SER A 116 9.67 -8.60 16.57
CA SER A 116 8.67 -8.59 15.49
C SER A 116 9.31 -8.80 14.12
N PRO A 117 8.88 -9.78 13.31
CA PRO A 117 9.42 -10.00 11.98
C PRO A 117 9.00 -8.88 11.02
N VAL A 118 9.93 -8.44 10.18
CA VAL A 118 9.72 -7.36 9.21
C VAL A 118 10.28 -7.71 7.83
N MET A 119 9.67 -7.15 6.79
CA MET A 119 10.11 -7.24 5.41
C MET A 119 10.22 -5.84 4.82
N LEU A 120 11.38 -5.51 4.29
CA LEU A 120 11.66 -4.26 3.59
C LEU A 120 11.57 -4.51 2.08
N ALA A 121 10.93 -3.60 1.34
CA ALA A 121 10.72 -3.75 -0.10
C ALA A 121 10.92 -2.44 -0.86
N LYS A 122 11.71 -2.50 -1.94
CA LYS A 122 11.84 -1.44 -2.96
C LYS A 122 11.44 -2.01 -4.33
N PRO A 123 10.21 -1.76 -4.83
CA PRO A 123 9.74 -2.25 -6.12
C PRO A 123 10.65 -1.85 -7.29
N GLN A 124 11.33 -2.81 -7.90
CA GLN A 124 12.16 -2.67 -9.10
C GLN A 124 11.30 -2.66 -10.38
N THR A 125 10.16 -1.98 -10.33
CA THR A 125 9.25 -1.74 -11.45
C THR A 125 9.50 -0.33 -11.99
N PHE A 126 8.47 0.43 -12.35
CA PHE A 126 8.51 1.90 -12.28
C PHE A 126 7.41 2.37 -11.32
N MET A 127 7.39 3.64 -10.95
CA MET A 127 6.44 4.20 -9.98
C MET A 127 4.99 3.89 -10.36
N ASN A 128 4.60 4.08 -11.61
CA ASN A 128 3.24 3.77 -12.10
C ASN A 128 2.89 2.26 -12.10
N ALA A 129 3.87 1.37 -11.94
CA ALA A 129 3.72 -0.09 -11.92
C ALA A 129 4.01 -0.72 -10.54
N SER A 130 4.28 0.08 -9.49
CA SER A 130 4.63 -0.44 -8.15
C SER A 130 3.61 -1.42 -7.56
N GLY A 131 2.34 -1.32 -7.96
CA GLY A 131 1.29 -2.24 -7.50
C GLY A 131 1.48 -3.69 -7.95
N GLU A 132 2.11 -3.94 -9.10
CA GLU A 132 2.41 -5.30 -9.56
C GLU A 132 3.28 -6.04 -8.55
N SER A 133 4.27 -5.33 -7.99
CA SER A 133 5.17 -5.87 -6.99
C SER A 133 4.51 -6.00 -5.62
N VAL A 134 3.90 -4.91 -5.12
CA VAL A 134 3.28 -4.90 -3.79
C VAL A 134 2.11 -5.88 -3.68
N GLY A 135 1.24 -5.95 -4.69
CA GLY A 135 0.14 -6.91 -4.72
C GLY A 135 0.62 -8.36 -4.71
N SER A 136 1.70 -8.65 -5.43
CA SER A 136 2.33 -9.98 -5.44
C SER A 136 2.91 -10.36 -4.08
N LEU A 137 3.63 -9.44 -3.43
CA LEU A 137 4.20 -9.63 -2.09
C LEU A 137 3.11 -9.91 -1.04
N VAL A 138 2.08 -9.06 -1.00
CA VAL A 138 0.96 -9.16 -0.05
C VAL A 138 0.19 -10.47 -0.24
N SER A 139 -0.07 -10.87 -1.49
CA SER A 139 -0.77 -12.11 -1.81
C SER A 139 0.04 -13.35 -1.45
N TYR A 140 1.32 -13.39 -1.83
CA TYR A 140 2.20 -14.55 -1.60
C TYR A 140 2.48 -14.78 -0.11
N TYR A 141 2.88 -13.74 0.61
CA TYR A 141 3.19 -13.82 2.05
C TYR A 141 1.93 -13.73 2.95
N LYS A 142 0.72 -13.60 2.37
CA LYS A 142 -0.58 -13.52 3.07
C LYS A 142 -0.62 -12.42 4.15
N ILE A 143 0.07 -11.31 3.89
CA ILE A 143 0.26 -10.19 4.83
C ILE A 143 -1.06 -9.41 4.92
N PRO A 144 -1.59 -9.14 6.12
CA PRO A 144 -2.83 -8.38 6.27
C PRO A 144 -2.56 -6.89 5.98
N LEU A 145 -3.52 -6.21 5.35
CA LEU A 145 -3.31 -4.84 4.85
C LEU A 145 -2.98 -3.81 5.94
N ASN A 146 -3.41 -4.04 7.18
CA ASN A 146 -3.05 -3.20 8.33
C ASN A 146 -1.57 -3.30 8.72
N GLN A 147 -0.84 -4.33 8.27
CA GLN A 147 0.61 -4.49 8.42
C GLN A 147 1.43 -4.06 7.18
N VAL A 148 0.79 -3.44 6.17
CA VAL A 148 1.45 -2.96 4.94
C VAL A 148 1.62 -1.44 5.00
N LEU A 149 2.81 -0.96 5.37
CA LEU A 149 3.11 0.48 5.40
C LEU A 149 3.79 0.90 4.10
N LEU A 150 3.12 1.78 3.33
CA LEU A 150 3.73 2.43 2.16
C LEU A 150 4.38 3.77 2.53
N MET A 151 5.59 4.01 2.05
CA MET A 151 6.39 5.23 2.26
C MET A 151 6.64 5.90 0.90
N TYR A 152 6.25 7.16 0.75
CA TYR A 152 6.29 7.85 -0.55
C TYR A 152 6.32 9.38 -0.42
N ASP A 153 6.70 10.07 -1.50
CA ASP A 153 6.78 11.53 -1.56
C ASP A 153 5.41 12.20 -1.69
N ASP A 154 5.27 13.36 -1.07
CA ASP A 154 4.00 14.09 -1.06
C ASP A 154 4.18 15.59 -1.33
N LEU A 155 3.55 16.04 -2.41
CA LEU A 155 3.56 17.44 -2.86
C LEU A 155 2.66 18.35 -2.00
N ASP A 156 1.67 17.79 -1.29
CA ASP A 156 0.71 18.56 -0.48
C ASP A 156 1.18 18.76 0.96
N LEU A 157 2.26 18.09 1.37
CA LEU A 157 2.92 18.32 2.63
C LEU A 157 4.08 19.32 2.45
N PRO A 158 4.28 20.25 3.40
CA PRO A 158 5.51 21.03 3.48
C PRO A 158 6.74 20.13 3.43
N PHE A 159 7.84 20.65 2.88
CA PHE A 159 9.11 19.95 2.84
C PHE A 159 9.53 19.44 4.23
N ALA A 160 10.20 18.27 4.28
CA ALA A 160 10.61 17.55 5.49
C ALA A 160 9.47 17.12 6.45
N LYS A 161 8.21 17.47 6.18
CA LYS A 161 7.10 17.11 7.06
C LYS A 161 6.60 15.69 6.81
N LEU A 162 6.75 14.83 7.82
CA LEU A 162 6.13 13.50 7.84
C LEU A 162 4.64 13.58 8.19
N ARG A 163 3.85 12.65 7.64
CA ARG A 163 2.48 12.39 8.11
C ARG A 163 2.12 10.91 8.00
N LEU A 164 1.77 10.28 9.12
CA LEU A 164 1.36 8.88 9.19
C LEU A 164 -0.18 8.80 9.23
N LEU A 165 -0.79 8.08 8.29
CA LEU A 165 -2.23 7.91 8.16
C LEU A 165 -2.62 6.42 8.05
N PRO A 166 -3.69 5.95 8.70
CA PRO A 166 -4.07 4.53 8.70
C PRO A 166 -4.75 4.09 7.40
N LYS A 167 -5.31 5.05 6.65
CA LYS A 167 -6.01 4.85 5.38
C LYS A 167 -6.07 6.13 4.56
N GLY A 168 -6.45 6.03 3.29
CA GLY A 168 -6.65 7.20 2.42
C GLY A 168 -6.73 6.87 0.92
N GLY A 169 -6.94 7.91 0.11
CA GLY A 169 -6.78 7.82 -1.35
C GLY A 169 -5.31 7.89 -1.78
N HIS A 170 -5.09 7.97 -3.09
CA HIS A 170 -3.75 8.08 -3.69
C HIS A 170 -3.23 9.53 -3.80
N GLY A 171 -4.03 10.56 -3.56
CA GLY A 171 -3.58 11.97 -3.55
C GLY A 171 -2.86 12.42 -4.83
N GLY A 172 -3.36 12.00 -6.00
CA GLY A 172 -2.68 12.23 -7.29
C GLY A 172 -1.47 11.32 -7.57
N HIS A 173 -0.74 10.88 -6.54
CA HIS A 173 0.49 10.11 -6.66
C HIS A 173 0.31 8.76 -7.40
N ASN A 174 1.16 8.52 -8.41
CA ASN A 174 1.00 7.40 -9.34
C ASN A 174 1.30 6.02 -8.74
N GLY A 175 2.31 5.90 -7.87
CA GLY A 175 2.61 4.63 -7.18
C GLY A 175 1.48 4.16 -6.26
N MET A 176 1.03 5.02 -5.35
CA MET A 176 -0.20 4.81 -4.59
C MET A 176 -1.41 4.40 -5.44
N ARG A 177 -1.65 5.04 -6.60
CA ARG A 177 -2.73 4.64 -7.52
C ARG A 177 -2.54 3.20 -8.03
N SER A 178 -1.32 2.86 -8.44
CA SER A 178 -0.93 1.53 -8.90
C SER A 178 -1.15 0.46 -7.82
N VAL A 179 -0.66 0.72 -6.60
CA VAL A 179 -0.79 -0.21 -5.45
C VAL A 179 -2.25 -0.40 -5.06
N MET A 180 -3.04 0.68 -4.95
CA MET A 180 -4.48 0.57 -4.68
C MET A 180 -5.21 -0.30 -5.72
N SER A 181 -4.87 -0.16 -7.01
CA SER A 181 -5.45 -0.98 -8.08
C SER A 181 -5.19 -2.48 -7.86
N HIS A 182 -3.95 -2.84 -7.55
CA HIS A 182 -3.54 -4.23 -7.33
C HIS A 182 -4.00 -4.81 -5.98
N LEU A 183 -4.31 -3.96 -5.00
CA LEU A 183 -4.94 -4.34 -3.74
C LEU A 183 -6.49 -4.27 -3.81
N LYS A 184 -7.07 -4.61 -4.97
CA LYS A 184 -8.52 -4.69 -5.23
C LYS A 184 -9.28 -3.38 -4.93
N GLY A 185 -8.63 -2.23 -5.14
CA GLY A 185 -9.18 -0.91 -4.84
C GLY A 185 -9.15 -0.51 -3.35
N SER A 186 -8.58 -1.36 -2.47
CA SER A 186 -8.51 -1.11 -1.03
C SER A 186 -7.83 0.22 -0.72
N ARG A 187 -8.30 0.87 0.34
CA ARG A 187 -7.75 2.12 0.89
C ARG A 187 -7.25 1.94 2.32
N ASP A 188 -7.45 0.77 2.91
CA ASP A 188 -7.33 0.50 4.35
C ASP A 188 -5.99 -0.20 4.67
N PHE A 189 -4.92 0.55 4.43
CA PHE A 189 -3.55 0.20 4.79
C PHE A 189 -2.78 1.47 5.22
N PRO A 190 -1.87 1.38 6.20
CA PRO A 190 -1.16 2.54 6.69
C PRO A 190 -0.20 3.13 5.65
N ARG A 191 0.07 4.43 5.77
CA ARG A 191 1.02 5.14 4.89
C ARG A 191 1.77 6.26 5.60
N LEU A 192 3.08 6.31 5.37
CA LEU A 192 3.96 7.40 5.78
C LEU A 192 4.20 8.31 4.57
N ARG A 193 3.54 9.47 4.58
CA ARG A 193 3.73 10.52 3.58
C ARG A 193 4.96 11.33 3.98
N ILE A 194 5.90 11.52 3.05
CA ILE A 194 7.12 12.30 3.26
C ILE A 194 7.02 13.57 2.42
N GLY A 195 6.90 14.72 3.07
CA GLY A 195 6.69 15.99 2.38
C GLY A 195 7.89 16.44 1.57
N ILE A 196 7.68 16.65 0.26
CA ILE A 196 8.67 17.20 -0.67
C ILE A 196 8.36 18.66 -1.06
N GLY A 197 7.27 19.23 -0.54
CA GLY A 197 6.78 20.56 -0.90
C GLY A 197 6.18 20.63 -2.30
N ARG A 198 5.63 21.79 -2.66
CA ARG A 198 5.15 22.06 -4.02
C ARG A 198 6.26 22.63 -4.91
N PRO A 199 6.22 22.38 -6.23
CA PRO A 199 7.12 23.03 -7.18
C PRO A 199 7.05 24.57 -7.06
N PRO A 200 8.19 25.28 -7.12
CA PRO A 200 8.21 26.74 -7.11
C PRO A 200 7.66 27.32 -8.42
N GLY A 201 6.83 28.36 -8.32
CA GLY A 201 6.28 29.09 -9.46
C GLY A 201 5.33 28.25 -10.31
N LYS A 202 5.59 28.17 -11.62
CA LYS A 202 4.79 27.42 -12.61
C LYS A 202 5.47 26.13 -13.08
N MET A 203 6.43 25.59 -12.33
CA MET A 203 7.12 24.36 -12.69
C MET A 203 6.16 23.17 -12.64
N ASP A 204 6.19 22.34 -13.68
CA ASP A 204 5.41 21.10 -13.73
C ASP A 204 5.82 20.11 -12.63
N SER A 205 4.83 19.47 -12.01
CA SER A 205 5.02 18.55 -10.89
C SER A 205 5.78 17.28 -11.27
N ALA A 206 5.59 16.75 -12.49
CA ALA A 206 6.31 15.54 -12.92
C ALA A 206 7.81 15.83 -13.10
N ASN A 207 8.14 17.00 -13.65
CA ASN A 207 9.54 17.48 -13.70
C ASN A 207 10.12 17.78 -12.32
N PHE A 208 9.33 18.27 -11.36
CA PHE A 208 9.80 18.56 -10.00
C PHE A 208 10.14 17.29 -9.22
N VAL A 209 9.29 16.26 -9.22
CA VAL A 209 9.56 15.01 -8.49
C VAL A 209 10.79 14.27 -9.03
N LEU A 210 11.12 14.45 -10.30
CA LEU A 210 12.32 13.85 -10.92
C LEU A 210 13.61 14.65 -10.70
N ARG A 211 13.58 15.78 -9.97
CA ARG A 211 14.80 16.53 -9.62
C ARG A 211 15.41 16.05 -8.31
N PRO A 212 16.75 16.06 -8.17
CA PRO A 212 17.41 15.77 -6.91
C PRO A 212 17.21 16.87 -5.87
N PHE A 213 17.29 16.49 -4.60
CA PHE A 213 17.36 17.44 -3.49
C PHE A 213 18.70 18.20 -3.49
N ASN A 214 18.68 19.48 -3.12
CA ASN A 214 19.88 20.29 -2.90
C ASN A 214 20.51 20.00 -1.52
N LYS A 215 21.72 20.53 -1.26
CA LYS A 215 22.45 20.24 0.00
C LYS A 215 21.66 20.57 1.28
N LYS A 216 20.96 21.71 1.33
CA LYS A 216 20.15 22.11 2.49
C LYS A 216 18.93 21.20 2.67
N GLU A 217 18.28 20.83 1.55
CA GLU A 217 17.21 19.83 1.56
C GLU A 217 17.73 18.47 2.06
N ARG A 218 18.97 18.09 1.75
CA ARG A 218 19.57 16.86 2.28
C ARG A 218 19.79 16.91 3.78
N GLU A 219 20.40 17.96 4.29
CA GLU A 219 20.64 18.17 5.72
C GLU A 219 19.32 18.07 6.52
N GLU A 220 18.21 18.62 6.02
CA GLU A 220 16.89 18.53 6.66
C GLU A 220 16.23 17.14 6.50
N LEU A 221 16.48 16.44 5.39
CA LEU A 221 16.00 15.07 5.16
C LEU A 221 16.68 14.05 6.08
N ASP A 222 17.94 14.24 6.45
CA ASP A 222 18.63 13.30 7.36
C ASP A 222 17.92 13.23 8.73
N PHE A 223 17.52 14.39 9.29
CA PHE A 223 16.66 14.45 10.48
C PHE A 223 15.27 13.84 10.23
N THR A 224 14.71 14.05 9.03
CA THR A 224 13.42 13.52 8.61
C THR A 224 13.43 11.99 8.57
N PHE A 225 14.47 11.39 7.98
CA PHE A 225 14.65 9.95 7.93
C PHE A 225 14.89 9.36 9.33
N HIS A 226 15.70 10.00 10.17
CA HIS A 226 15.84 9.56 11.56
C HIS A 226 14.50 9.57 12.30
N ARG A 227 13.67 10.61 12.14
CA ARG A 227 12.30 10.64 12.72
C ARG A 227 11.39 9.57 12.10
N GLY A 228 11.53 9.29 10.81
CA GLY A 228 10.81 8.21 10.12
C GLY A 228 11.17 6.82 10.65
N LEU A 229 12.45 6.57 10.93
CA LEU A 229 12.92 5.33 11.55
C LEU A 229 12.33 5.14 12.96
N GLN A 230 12.37 6.17 13.81
CA GLN A 230 11.74 6.10 15.13
C GLN A 230 10.23 5.86 15.02
N ALA A 231 9.56 6.47 14.04
CA ALA A 231 8.13 6.21 13.79
C ALA A 231 7.86 4.74 13.39
N VAL A 232 8.72 4.12 12.59
CA VAL A 232 8.62 2.69 12.24
C VAL A 232 8.86 1.80 13.46
N ARG A 233 9.86 2.11 14.30
CA ARG A 233 10.10 1.38 15.57
C ARG A 233 8.88 1.45 16.50
N ILE A 234 8.35 2.64 16.76
CA ILE A 234 7.14 2.82 17.58
C ILE A 234 5.93 2.11 16.95
N LEU A 235 5.79 2.12 15.62
CA LEU A 235 4.69 1.45 14.92
C LEU A 235 4.70 -0.06 15.15
N VAL A 236 5.87 -0.69 15.08
CA VAL A 236 6.04 -2.13 15.26
C VAL A 236 5.91 -2.53 16.73
N LEU A 237 6.62 -1.83 17.62
CA LEU A 237 6.76 -2.22 19.03
C LEU A 237 5.60 -1.75 19.92
N GLU A 238 4.99 -0.61 19.59
CA GLU A 238 3.96 0.03 20.44
C GLU A 238 2.64 0.30 19.70
N GLY A 239 2.58 0.07 18.40
CA GLY A 239 1.37 0.13 17.59
C GLY A 239 1.07 1.49 16.94
N PHE A 240 0.13 1.45 15.99
CA PHE A 240 -0.15 2.56 15.07
C PHE A 240 -0.51 3.89 15.75
N ASN A 241 -1.35 3.88 16.79
CA ASN A 241 -1.86 5.12 17.39
C ASN A 241 -0.75 5.95 18.07
N LYS A 242 0.21 5.30 18.72
CA LYS A 242 1.38 5.96 19.32
C LYS A 242 2.30 6.52 18.25
N SER A 243 2.63 5.72 17.23
CA SER A 243 3.46 6.17 16.10
C SER A 243 2.81 7.34 15.35
N ALA A 244 1.50 7.28 15.09
CA ALA A 244 0.77 8.37 14.44
C ALA A 244 0.73 9.64 15.29
N THR A 245 0.68 9.53 16.63
CA THR A 245 0.79 10.68 17.54
C THR A 245 2.19 11.29 17.51
N PHE A 246 3.23 10.45 17.53
CA PHE A 246 4.64 10.86 17.42
C PHE A 246 4.95 11.55 16.08
N VAL A 247 4.43 11.04 14.96
CA VAL A 247 4.65 11.63 13.63
C VAL A 247 3.83 12.89 13.42
N ASN A 248 2.53 12.86 13.72
CA ASN A 248 1.60 13.93 13.34
C ASN A 248 1.58 15.10 14.33
N SER A 249 2.18 14.96 15.52
CA SER A 249 2.37 16.07 16.45
C SER A 249 3.31 17.12 15.86
N SER A 250 2.91 18.39 15.99
CA SER A 250 3.75 19.54 15.70
C SER A 250 4.96 19.52 16.64
N GLN A 251 6.12 19.15 16.13
CA GLN A 251 7.37 19.56 16.77
C GLN A 251 7.57 21.03 16.40
N SER A 252 7.46 21.89 17.40
CA SER A 252 7.95 23.27 17.32
C SER A 252 9.43 23.22 16.94
N SER A 253 9.82 24.01 15.96
CA SER A 253 11.20 24.11 15.47
C SER A 253 12.09 24.89 16.46
N GLU A 254 12.30 24.34 17.65
CA GLU A 254 13.10 24.95 18.73
C GLU A 254 14.48 24.29 18.90
N LEU A 255 14.76 23.18 18.20
CA LEU A 255 16.04 22.46 18.27
C LEU A 255 17.06 22.85 17.19
N LEU A 256 16.82 23.92 16.43
CA LEU A 256 17.78 24.48 15.45
C LEU A 256 18.43 25.81 15.90
N ASN A 257 18.10 26.31 17.10
CA ASN A 257 18.61 27.58 17.64
C ASN A 257 19.29 27.42 19.02
N LYS A 258 20.00 26.30 19.25
CA LYS A 258 20.87 26.09 20.43
C LYS A 258 22.17 25.43 20.00
#